data_AF-A0A090Q4J4-F1
#
_entry.id   AF-A0A090Q4J4-F1
#
_cell.length_a   1.000
_cell.length_b   1.000
_cell.length_c   1.000
_cell.angle_alpha   90.00
_cell.angle_beta   90.00
_cell.angle_gamma   90.00
#
_symmetry.space_group_name_H-M   'P 1'
#
loop_
_entity.id
_entity.type
_entity.pdbx_description
1 polymer ?
#
loop_
_entity_poly.entity_id
_entity_poly.type
_entity_poly.pdbx_seq_one_letter_code
_entity_poly.pdbx_strand_id
1 'polypeptide(L)'
;MMPAAIKKQLAPIMQEGFVIKRAVFQPCLELYPMKEWNELMGRMNKLNRFNKKNNDFIRRFTAGVKTVEVDSNGRLLIPRDLISVAGITKDVTVSSAINIIEIWDKQKYEEAIDNATDDFADLAEEVMGSDAGESIS
;
A
#
# COMPACT_ATOMS: atom_id res chain seq x y z
N MET A 1 -11.97 13.19 3.30
CA MET A 1 -11.05 14.26 2.84
C MET A 1 -9.67 13.90 3.37
N MET A 2 -8.60 13.95 2.55
CA MET A 2 -7.28 13.58 3.06
C MET A 2 -6.83 14.53 4.18
N PRO A 3 -6.18 14.03 5.25
CA PRO A 3 -5.59 14.87 6.29
C PRO A 3 -4.63 15.93 5.72
N ALA A 4 -4.64 17.14 6.29
CA ALA A 4 -3.85 18.27 5.78
C ALA A 4 -2.33 18.00 5.74
N ALA A 5 -1.80 17.24 6.71
CA ALA A 5 -0.40 16.84 6.75
C ALA A 5 -0.02 15.95 5.55
N ILE A 6 -0.87 14.95 5.24
CA ILE A 6 -0.69 14.07 4.09
C ILE A 6 -0.78 14.88 2.79
N LYS A 7 -1.76 15.79 2.69
CA LYS A 7 -1.89 16.69 1.52
C LYS A 7 -0.62 17.48 1.24
N LYS A 8 0.05 18.00 2.28
CA LYS A 8 1.31 18.75 2.13
C LYS A 8 2.47 17.88 1.64
N GLN A 9 2.55 16.63 2.13
CA GLN A 9 3.56 15.67 1.68
C GLN A 9 3.35 15.23 0.22
N LEU A 10 2.09 15.12 -0.21
CA LEU A 10 1.73 14.70 -1.57
C LEU A 10 1.75 15.83 -2.61
N ALA A 11 1.71 17.09 -2.18
CA ALA A 11 1.63 18.25 -3.09
C ALA A 11 2.70 18.27 -4.21
N PRO A 12 3.97 17.88 -3.98
CA PRO A 12 5.00 17.90 -5.03
C PRO A 12 4.76 16.88 -6.15
N ILE A 13 4.04 15.79 -5.86
CA ILE A 13 3.89 14.61 -6.74
C ILE A 13 2.47 14.44 -7.28
N MET A 14 1.54 15.32 -6.90
CA MET A 14 0.14 15.25 -7.32
C MET A 14 -0.05 15.26 -8.85
N GLN A 15 0.84 15.93 -9.60
CA GLN A 15 0.75 16.02 -11.07
C GLN A 15 1.16 14.72 -11.78
N GLU A 16 1.94 13.86 -11.13
CA GLU A 16 2.38 12.58 -11.70
C GLU A 16 1.30 11.49 -11.59
N GLY A 17 0.25 11.76 -10.81
CA GLY A 17 -0.83 10.83 -10.54
C GLY A 17 -0.45 9.73 -9.56
N PHE A 18 -1.44 8.90 -9.26
CA PHE A 18 -1.31 7.82 -8.29
C PHE A 18 -1.81 6.51 -8.89
N VAL A 19 -1.34 5.41 -8.32
CA VAL A 19 -1.88 4.08 -8.57
C VAL A 19 -2.54 3.58 -7.31
N ILE A 20 -3.80 3.16 -7.42
CA ILE A 20 -4.52 2.48 -6.35
C ILE A 20 -4.65 1.00 -6.67
N LYS A 21 -4.39 0.15 -5.68
CA LYS A 21 -4.54 -1.30 -5.81
C LYS A 21 -5.01 -1.93 -4.50
N ARG A 22 -5.28 -3.23 -4.56
CA ARG A 22 -5.60 -4.06 -3.40
C ARG A 22 -4.31 -4.37 -2.63
N ALA A 23 -4.35 -4.32 -1.30
CA ALA A 23 -3.26 -4.82 -0.49
C ALA A 23 -3.16 -6.35 -0.59
N VAL A 24 -1.95 -6.88 -0.36
CA VAL A 24 -1.69 -8.33 -0.47
C VAL A 24 -2.10 -9.07 0.79
N PHE A 25 -1.76 -8.50 1.95
CA PHE A 25 -1.87 -9.16 3.25
C PHE A 25 -3.06 -8.67 4.08
N GLN A 26 -3.64 -7.54 3.70
CA GLN A 26 -4.64 -6.86 4.51
C GLN A 26 -5.88 -6.49 3.69
N PRO A 27 -7.07 -6.37 4.32
CA PRO A 27 -8.30 -6.00 3.65
C PRO A 27 -8.38 -4.48 3.42
N CYS A 28 -7.35 -3.89 2.82
CA CYS A 28 -7.24 -2.46 2.55
C CYS A 28 -6.80 -2.18 1.11
N LEU A 29 -6.76 -0.89 0.75
CA LEU A 29 -6.20 -0.42 -0.51
C LEU A 29 -4.88 0.27 -0.28
N GLU A 30 -3.97 0.13 -1.23
CA GLU A 30 -2.70 0.83 -1.25
C GLU A 30 -2.70 1.86 -2.38
N LEU A 31 -2.37 3.10 -2.03
CA LEU A 31 -2.23 4.23 -2.93
C LEU A 31 -0.75 4.58 -3.05
N TYR A 32 -0.21 4.32 -4.23
CA TYR A 32 1.18 4.57 -4.60
C TYR A 32 1.29 5.90 -5.35
N PRO A 33 2.26 6.75 -4.99
CA PRO A 33 2.80 7.70 -5.97
C PRO A 33 3.30 6.97 -7.22
N MET A 34 3.12 7.57 -8.40
CA MET A 34 3.50 6.93 -9.67
C MET A 34 4.98 6.52 -9.70
N LYS A 35 5.87 7.34 -9.13
CA LYS A 35 7.30 7.02 -8.98
C LYS A 35 7.54 5.70 -8.23
N GLU A 36 6.96 5.56 -7.04
CA GLU A 36 7.11 4.38 -6.19
C GLU A 36 6.50 3.13 -6.86
N TRP A 37 5.38 3.30 -7.56
CA TRP A 37 4.79 2.23 -8.37
C TRP A 37 5.72 1.76 -9.49
N ASN A 38 6.35 2.68 -10.20
CA ASN A 38 7.29 2.35 -11.28
C ASN A 38 8.53 1.61 -10.77
N GLU A 39 9.08 2.02 -9.63
CA GLU A 39 10.20 1.33 -8.99
C GLU A 39 9.84 -0.11 -8.58
N LEU A 40 8.66 -0.30 -7.99
CA LEU A 40 8.12 -1.61 -7.65
C LEU A 40 7.89 -2.49 -8.89
N MET A 41 7.31 -1.94 -9.95
CA MET A 41 7.09 -2.66 -11.21
C MET A 41 8.40 -3.00 -11.91
N GLY A 42 9.44 -2.17 -11.78
CA GLY A 42 10.80 -2.48 -12.21
C GLY A 42 11.37 -3.73 -11.53
N ARG A 43 11.11 -3.92 -10.24
CA ARG A 43 11.48 -5.16 -9.51
C ARG A 43 10.65 -6.35 -9.97
N MET A 44 9.33 -6.18 -10.10
CA MET A 44 8.42 -7.23 -10.58
C MET A 44 8.79 -7.74 -11.97
N ASN A 45 9.25 -6.86 -12.88
CA ASN A 45 9.66 -7.23 -14.23
C ASN A 45 10.92 -8.10 -14.28
N LYS A 46 11.71 -8.17 -13.21
CA LYS A 46 12.88 -9.07 -13.11
C LYS A 46 12.51 -10.51 -12.80
N LEU A 47 11.24 -10.79 -12.46
CA LEU A 47 10.79 -12.15 -12.17
C LEU A 47 10.75 -13.01 -13.43
N ASN A 48 11.26 -14.24 -13.32
CA ASN A 48 11.25 -15.20 -14.43
C ASN A 48 9.81 -15.54 -14.84
N ARG A 49 9.42 -15.15 -16.06
CA ARG A 49 8.08 -15.38 -16.64
C ARG A 49 7.81 -16.82 -17.09
N PHE A 50 8.82 -17.70 -17.12
CA PHE A 50 8.64 -19.13 -17.34
C PHE A 50 8.30 -19.90 -16.05
N ASN A 51 8.42 -19.25 -14.89
CA ASN A 51 7.95 -19.83 -13.64
C ASN A 51 6.46 -19.52 -13.45
N LYS A 52 5.63 -20.57 -13.39
CA LYS A 52 4.17 -20.44 -13.20
C LYS A 52 3.81 -19.65 -11.93
N LYS A 53 4.50 -19.89 -10.81
CA LYS A 53 4.24 -19.19 -9.53
C LYS A 53 4.46 -17.68 -9.67
N ASN A 54 5.51 -17.26 -10.40
CA ASN A 54 5.77 -15.84 -10.63
C ASN A 54 4.66 -15.18 -11.45
N ASN A 55 4.15 -15.87 -12.48
CA ASN A 55 3.03 -15.35 -13.28
C ASN A 55 1.75 -15.20 -12.46
N ASP A 56 1.44 -16.22 -11.64
CA ASP A 56 0.25 -16.20 -10.78
C ASP A 56 0.37 -15.09 -9.74
N PHE A 57 1.55 -14.90 -9.14
CA PHE A 57 1.84 -13.79 -8.24
C PHE A 57 1.64 -12.43 -8.93
N ILE A 58 2.28 -12.20 -10.10
CA ILE A 58 2.16 -10.92 -10.82
C ILE A 58 0.70 -10.63 -11.17
N ARG A 59 -0.05 -11.64 -11.65
CA ARG A 59 -1.47 -11.49 -11.97
C ARG A 59 -2.28 -11.12 -10.74
N ARG A 60 -2.03 -11.76 -9.60
CA ARG A 60 -2.72 -11.47 -8.35
C ARG A 60 -2.36 -10.09 -7.80
N PHE A 61 -1.08 -9.74 -7.85
CA PHE A 61 -0.53 -8.48 -7.34
C PHE A 61 -1.03 -7.26 -8.13
N THR A 62 -1.16 -7.41 -9.45
CA THR A 62 -1.65 -6.35 -10.34
C THR A 62 -3.17 -6.37 -10.54
N ALA A 63 -3.88 -7.29 -9.89
CA ALA A 63 -5.34 -7.40 -10.01
C ALA A 63 -6.04 -6.16 -9.46
N GLY A 64 -6.82 -5.50 -10.33
CA GLY A 64 -7.60 -4.32 -9.94
C GLY A 64 -6.77 -3.05 -9.75
N VAL A 65 -5.51 -3.03 -10.20
CA VAL A 65 -4.71 -1.81 -10.28
C VAL A 65 -5.43 -0.76 -11.15
N LYS A 66 -5.50 0.48 -10.67
CA LYS A 66 -6.10 1.62 -11.38
C LYS A 66 -5.24 2.86 -11.18
N THR A 67 -5.08 3.66 -12.23
CA THR A 67 -4.55 5.01 -12.09
C THR A 67 -5.65 5.93 -11.59
N VAL A 68 -5.33 6.79 -10.63
CA VAL A 68 -6.24 7.79 -10.06
C VAL A 68 -5.52 9.12 -9.91
N GLU A 69 -6.31 10.19 -9.93
CA GLU A 69 -5.83 11.55 -9.72
C GLU A 69 -6.36 12.09 -8.39
N VAL A 70 -5.58 12.99 -7.80
CA VAL A 70 -5.96 13.73 -6.60
C VAL A 70 -6.24 15.17 -7.03
N ASP A 71 -7.46 15.64 -6.75
CA ASP A 71 -7.84 17.01 -7.08
C ASP A 71 -7.09 18.05 -6.21
N SER A 72 -7.22 19.33 -6.56
CA SER A 72 -6.62 20.45 -5.81
C SER A 72 -7.07 20.53 -4.34
N ASN A 73 -8.18 19.89 -4.00
CA ASN A 73 -8.71 19.81 -2.64
C ASN A 73 -8.18 18.59 -1.87
N GLY A 74 -7.37 17.72 -2.49
CA GLY A 74 -6.89 16.49 -1.88
C GLY A 74 -7.97 15.41 -1.82
N ARG A 75 -8.91 15.40 -2.76
CA ARG A 75 -9.94 14.37 -2.92
C ARG A 75 -9.55 13.45 -4.07
N LEU A 76 -9.86 12.17 -3.92
CA LEU A 76 -9.70 11.16 -4.95
C LEU A 76 -10.95 10.29 -5.01
N LEU A 77 -11.28 9.79 -6.19
CA LEU A 77 -12.40 8.89 -6.38
C LEU A 77 -11.90 7.44 -6.37
N ILE A 78 -12.36 6.66 -5.40
CA ILE A 78 -12.02 5.23 -5.31
C ILE A 78 -13.02 4.43 -6.16
N PRO A 79 -12.55 3.58 -7.10
CA PRO A 79 -13.40 2.65 -7.83
C PRO A 79 -14.23 1.74 -6.92
N ARG A 80 -15.51 1.53 -7.23
CA ARG A 80 -16.45 0.77 -6.38
C ARG A 80 -16.02 -0.67 -6.13
N ASP A 81 -15.38 -1.31 -7.10
CA ASP A 81 -14.86 -2.66 -6.96
C ASP A 81 -13.74 -2.73 -5.91
N LEU A 82 -12.91 -1.69 -5.80
CA LEU A 82 -11.88 -1.59 -4.76
C LEU A 82 -12.47 -1.28 -3.39
N ILE A 83 -13.47 -0.41 -3.30
CA ILE A 83 -14.24 -0.17 -2.06
C ILE A 83 -14.81 -1.50 -1.54
N SER A 84 -15.43 -2.29 -2.42
CA SER A 84 -16.00 -3.59 -2.05
C SER A 84 -14.96 -4.58 -1.56
N VAL A 85 -13.75 -4.58 -2.14
CA VAL A 85 -12.68 -5.51 -1.75
C VAL A 85 -12.03 -5.14 -0.42
N ALA A 86 -11.81 -3.84 -0.17
CA ALA A 86 -11.40 -3.37 1.15
C ALA A 86 -12.54 -3.48 2.18
N GLY A 87 -13.78 -3.70 1.71
CA GLY A 87 -14.99 -3.74 2.53
C GLY A 87 -15.17 -2.47 3.33
N ILE A 88 -14.89 -1.33 2.70
CA ILE A 88 -15.17 0.00 3.24
C ILE A 88 -16.68 0.20 3.22
N THR A 89 -17.27 0.42 4.39
CA THR A 89 -18.73 0.55 4.52
C THR A 89 -19.15 1.99 4.78
N LYS A 90 -18.44 2.69 5.66
CA LYS A 90 -18.83 4.03 6.11
C LYS A 90 -17.62 4.90 6.45
N ASP A 91 -16.91 4.54 7.51
CA ASP A 91 -15.83 5.36 8.06
C ASP A 91 -14.49 4.92 7.48
N VAL A 92 -13.78 5.87 6.87
CA VAL A 92 -12.49 5.63 6.22
C VAL A 92 -11.38 6.20 7.08
N THR A 93 -10.32 5.42 7.28
CA THR A 93 -9.06 5.93 7.82
C THR A 93 -7.93 5.76 6.81
N VAL A 94 -6.91 6.59 6.96
CA VAL A 94 -5.75 6.64 6.08
C VAL A 94 -4.51 6.51 6.94
N SER A 95 -3.62 5.59 6.58
CA SER A 95 -2.34 5.40 7.24
C SER A 95 -1.19 5.57 6.25
N SER A 96 -0.10 6.19 6.68
CA SER A 96 1.12 6.25 5.88
C SER A 96 2.00 5.05 6.21
N ALA A 97 2.29 4.22 5.22
CA ALA A 97 3.18 3.07 5.34
C ALA A 97 4.44 3.32 4.49
N ILE A 98 5.47 3.90 5.10
CA ILE A 98 6.74 4.27 4.48
C ILE A 98 6.53 5.24 3.30
N ASN A 99 6.47 4.72 2.07
CA ASN A 99 6.41 5.46 0.81
C ASN A 99 5.03 5.41 0.15
N ILE A 100 4.07 4.70 0.77
CA ILE A 100 2.71 4.57 0.27
C ILE A 100 1.69 5.00 1.31
N ILE A 101 0.45 5.14 0.85
CA ILE A 101 -0.69 5.41 1.69
C ILE A 101 -1.61 4.22 1.66
N GLU A 102 -2.03 3.74 2.82
CA GLU A 102 -3.07 2.74 2.92
C GLU A 102 -4.43 3.38 3.24
N ILE A 103 -5.48 2.85 2.63
CA ILE A 103 -6.86 3.32 2.77
C ILE A 103 -7.69 2.16 3.30
N TRP A 104 -8.32 2.38 4.44
CA TRP A 104 -8.95 1.34 5.23
C TRP A 104 -10.39 1.68 5.60
N ASP A 105 -11.20 0.65 5.83
CA ASP A 105 -12.34 0.78 6.73
C ASP A 105 -11.81 0.97 8.16
N LYS A 106 -12.33 1.96 8.88
CA LYS A 106 -11.80 2.36 10.19
C LYS A 106 -11.78 1.20 11.18
N GLN A 107 -12.85 0.41 11.25
CA GLN A 107 -12.94 -0.69 12.21
C GLN A 107 -11.90 -1.78 11.90
N LYS A 108 -11.73 -2.11 10.61
CA LYS A 108 -10.74 -3.11 10.19
C LYS A 108 -9.30 -2.67 10.44
N TYR A 109 -9.03 -1.37 10.35
CA TYR A 109 -7.71 -0.84 10.70
C TYR A 109 -7.42 -1.02 12.19
N GLU A 110 -8.38 -0.65 13.05
CA GLU A 110 -8.25 -0.83 14.51
C GLU A 110 -8.05 -2.32 14.86
N GLU A 111 -8.85 -3.22 14.29
CA GLU A 111 -8.69 -4.67 14.44
C GLU A 111 -7.32 -5.18 13.96
N ALA A 112 -6.80 -4.67 12.84
CA ALA A 112 -5.51 -5.10 12.31
C ALA A 112 -4.33 -4.64 13.18
N ILE A 113 -4.41 -3.45 13.77
CA ILE A 113 -3.38 -2.94 14.68
C ILE A 113 -3.44 -3.68 16.02
N ASP A 114 -4.63 -3.87 16.59
CA ASP A 114 -4.80 -4.55 17.88
C ASP A 114 -4.29 -6.00 17.80
N ASN A 115 -4.63 -6.74 16.75
CA ASN A 115 -4.11 -8.10 16.53
C ASN A 115 -2.58 -8.16 16.36
N ALA A 116 -1.95 -7.05 15.93
CA ALA A 116 -0.49 -6.97 15.81
C ALA A 116 0.20 -6.64 17.15
N THR A 117 -0.54 -6.14 18.16
CA THR A 117 0.06 -5.74 19.44
C THR A 117 0.46 -6.91 20.34
N ASP A 118 -0.19 -8.07 20.20
CA ASP A 118 0.05 -9.22 21.07
C ASP A 118 1.48 -9.81 20.92
N ASP A 119 2.23 -9.41 19.89
CA ASP A 119 3.59 -9.89 19.63
C ASP A 119 4.51 -8.85 18.93
N PHE A 120 4.23 -7.55 19.09
CA PHE A 120 4.99 -6.53 18.35
C PHE A 120 6.46 -6.48 18.75
N ALA A 121 6.78 -6.79 20.02
CA ALA A 121 8.15 -6.79 20.51
C ALA A 121 8.99 -7.91 19.87
N ASP A 122 8.48 -9.15 19.83
CA ASP A 122 9.23 -10.27 19.26
C ASP A 122 9.27 -10.13 17.73
N LEU A 123 8.20 -9.64 17.09
CA LEU A 123 8.21 -9.30 15.67
C LEU A 123 9.25 -8.21 15.35
N ALA A 124 9.35 -7.18 16.19
CA ALA A 124 10.36 -6.14 16.01
C ALA A 124 11.79 -6.70 16.17
N GLU A 125 12.01 -7.62 17.12
CA GLU A 125 13.29 -8.31 17.28
C GLU A 125 13.60 -9.23 16.09
N GLU A 126 12.64 -9.99 15.57
CA GLU A 126 12.82 -10.85 14.40
C GLU A 126 13.18 -10.02 13.15
N VAL A 127 12.46 -8.92 12.92
CA VAL A 127 12.59 -8.12 11.69
C VAL A 127 13.77 -7.14 11.75
N MET A 128 14.03 -6.54 12.91
CA MET A 128 15.05 -5.49 13.07
C MET A 128 16.27 -5.94 13.87
N GLY A 129 16.16 -7.01 14.67
CA GLY A 129 17.23 -7.48 15.55
C GLY A 129 18.31 -8.31 14.85
N SER A 130 18.04 -8.84 13.66
CA SER A 130 19.01 -9.65 12.90
C SER A 130 19.93 -8.86 11.96
N ASP A 131 20.28 -7.62 12.30
CA ASP A 131 21.29 -6.82 11.57
C ASP A 131 22.49 -6.45 12.47
N ALA A 132 23.07 -7.46 13.11
CA ALA A 132 24.42 -7.39 13.67
C ALA A 132 25.34 -8.39 12.96
N GLY A 133 25.53 -8.19 11.65
CA GLY A 133 26.68 -8.73 10.92
C GLY A 133 26.32 -9.65 9.75
N GLU A 134 26.17 -9.05 8.58
CA GLU A 134 26.92 -9.56 7.44
C GLU A 134 27.59 -8.41 6.70
N SER A 135 28.88 -8.65 6.51
CA SER A 135 29.95 -7.73 6.22
C SER A 135 29.92 -7.19 4.79
N ILE A 136 30.48 -5.98 4.67
CA ILE A 136 31.19 -5.48 3.51
C ILE A 136 31.89 -6.63 2.75
N SER A 137 31.50 -6.84 1.49
CA SER A 137 32.38 -7.27 0.41
C SER A 137 31.88 -6.72 -0.92
#